data_AF-A0A8T3QXR1-F1
#
_entry.id   AF-A0A8T3QXR1-F1
#
_cell.length_a   1.000
_cell.length_b   1.000
_cell.length_c   1.000
_cell.angle_alpha   90.00
_cell.angle_beta   90.00
_cell.angle_gamma   90.00
#
_symmetry.space_group_name_H-M   'P 1'
#
loop_
_entity.id
_entity.type
_entity.pdbx_description
1 polymer ?
#
loop_
_entity_poly.entity_id
_entity_poly.type
_entity_poly.pdbx_seq_one_letter_code
_entity_poly.pdbx_strand_id
1 'polypeptide(L)'
;MAGLTTDRERLVGYADPWSVAPGETVAFMVRCTEARYLASIVQLIHGDTRPHAPGLKERPVPSDIDGEYPGTAWPYPAGSHVIVRADL
;
A
#
# COMPACT_ATOMS: atom_id res chain seq x y z
N MET A 1 16.78 15.49 -19.20
CA MET A 1 16.05 16.13 -18.10
C MET A 1 15.81 15.08 -17.03
N ALA A 2 16.67 15.06 -16.01
CA ALA A 2 16.65 14.04 -14.96
C ALA A 2 15.51 14.33 -13.97
N GLY A 3 14.43 13.56 -14.05
CA GLY A 3 13.37 13.57 -13.04
C GLY A 3 13.78 12.66 -11.89
N LEU A 4 13.83 13.22 -10.66
CA LEU A 4 14.12 12.47 -9.44
C LEU A 4 13.03 11.42 -9.15
N THR A 5 13.17 10.19 -9.65
CA THR A 5 12.56 9.03 -8.99
C THR A 5 13.55 8.54 -7.93
N THR A 6 13.34 8.98 -6.70
CA THR A 6 14.04 8.37 -5.56
C THR A 6 13.41 6.99 -5.36
N ASP A 7 13.91 5.99 -6.07
CA ASP A 7 13.54 4.57 -5.94
C ASP A 7 14.14 3.98 -4.65
N ARG A 8 13.82 4.59 -3.50
CA ARG A 8 14.23 4.10 -2.19
C ARG A 8 13.17 3.24 -1.51
N GLU A 9 11.92 3.33 -1.97
CA GLU A 9 10.80 2.65 -1.33
C GLU A 9 10.56 1.30 -2.01
N ARG A 10 11.01 0.24 -1.33
CA ARG A 10 10.90 -1.15 -1.82
C ARG A 10 9.49 -1.71 -1.78
N LEU A 11 8.62 -1.13 -0.94
CA LEU A 11 7.24 -1.52 -0.75
C LEU A 11 6.42 -0.27 -0.41
N VAL A 12 5.40 0.01 -1.23
CA VAL A 12 4.41 1.05 -0.97
C VAL A 12 3.04 0.52 -1.34
N GLY A 13 2.01 1.00 -0.66
CA GLY A 13 0.65 0.66 -1.04
C GLY A 13 -0.38 1.58 -0.43
N TYR A 14 -1.59 1.49 -0.94
CA TYR A 14 -2.75 2.22 -0.45
C TYR A 14 -3.99 1.33 -0.51
N ALA A 15 -4.99 1.67 0.29
CA ALA A 15 -6.31 1.07 0.24
C ALA A 15 -7.27 1.93 -0.59
N ASP A 16 -8.17 1.28 -1.32
CA ASP A 16 -9.28 1.92 -2.02
C ASP A 16 -10.52 1.00 -1.97
N PRO A 17 -11.66 1.43 -1.41
CA PRO A 17 -11.87 2.69 -0.67
C PRO A 17 -11.19 2.69 0.71
N TRP A 18 -11.15 3.85 1.37
CA TRP A 18 -10.55 3.99 2.71
C TRP A 18 -11.33 3.32 3.84
N SER A 19 -12.62 3.07 3.66
CA SER A 19 -13.47 2.41 4.66
C SER A 19 -14.55 1.60 3.97
N VAL A 20 -14.90 0.45 4.57
CA VAL A 20 -15.93 -0.46 4.08
C VAL A 20 -16.82 -0.93 5.23
N ALA A 21 -18.06 -1.26 4.92
CA ALA A 21 -18.97 -1.95 5.83
C ALA A 21 -18.73 -3.47 5.82
N PRO A 22 -19.25 -4.23 6.80
CA PRO A 22 -19.20 -5.69 6.76
C PRO A 22 -19.83 -6.24 5.48
N GLY A 23 -19.11 -7.13 4.80
CA GLY A 23 -19.55 -7.75 3.54
C GLY A 23 -19.17 -6.98 2.28
N GLU A 24 -18.60 -5.78 2.41
CA GLU A 24 -18.06 -5.02 1.28
C GLU A 24 -16.56 -5.31 1.07
N THR A 25 -16.06 -4.98 -0.13
CA THR A 25 -14.67 -5.21 -0.52
C THR A 25 -13.84 -3.94 -0.40
N VAL A 26 -12.70 -4.04 0.28
CA VAL A 26 -11.60 -3.07 0.21
C VAL A 26 -10.49 -3.64 -0.66
N ALA A 27 -9.98 -2.87 -1.62
CA ALA A 27 -8.84 -3.24 -2.43
C ALA A 27 -7.55 -2.64 -1.86
N PHE A 28 -6.45 -3.37 -1.96
CA PHE A 28 -5.12 -2.90 -1.61
C PHE A 28 -4.24 -2.89 -2.86
N MET A 29 -3.74 -1.71 -3.21
CA MET A 29 -2.87 -1.51 -4.36
C MET A 29 -1.43 -1.47 -3.86
N VAL A 30 -0.65 -2.51 -4.18
CA VAL A 30 0.72 -2.68 -3.67
C VAL A 30 1.73 -2.58 -4.82
N ARG A 31 2.70 -1.68 -4.68
CA ARG A 31 3.93 -1.67 -5.50
C ARG A 31 5.06 -2.23 -4.66
N CYS A 32 5.75 -3.23 -5.21
CA CYS A 32 6.90 -3.84 -4.56
C CYS A 32 8.00 -4.08 -5.59
N THR A 33 9.23 -3.64 -5.29
CA THR A 33 10.39 -3.86 -6.16
C THR A 33 11.03 -5.24 -5.94
N GLU A 34 10.69 -5.91 -4.85
CA GLU A 34 11.13 -7.28 -4.57
C GLU A 34 10.26 -8.31 -5.28
N ALA A 35 10.73 -9.56 -5.35
CA ALA A 35 9.98 -10.63 -6.03
C ALA A 35 8.67 -10.99 -5.32
N ARG A 36 8.62 -10.87 -3.99
CA ARG A 36 7.47 -11.25 -3.16
C ARG A 36 7.34 -10.36 -1.92
N TYR A 37 6.14 -10.27 -1.37
CA TYR A 37 5.84 -9.60 -0.09
C TYR A 37 4.82 -10.40 0.73
N LEU A 38 4.85 -10.20 2.05
CA LEU A 38 3.86 -10.77 2.97
C LEU A 38 2.76 -9.74 3.26
N ALA A 39 1.52 -10.20 3.34
CA ALA A 39 0.39 -9.39 3.79
C ALA A 39 -0.35 -10.10 4.93
N SER A 40 -0.84 -9.31 5.88
CA SER A 40 -1.73 -9.73 6.96
C SER A 40 -2.50 -8.53 7.48
N ILE A 41 -3.61 -8.77 8.18
CA ILE A 41 -4.42 -7.69 8.77
C ILE A 41 -4.15 -7.59 10.28
N VAL A 42 -4.03 -6.35 10.76
CA VAL A 42 -3.93 -6.04 12.19
C VAL A 42 -4.97 -5.00 12.59
N GLN A 43 -5.44 -5.10 13.83
CA GLN A 43 -6.10 -4.00 14.49
C GLN A 43 -5.05 -3.13 15.19
N LEU A 44 -4.90 -1.90 14.71
CA LEU A 44 -4.09 -0.89 15.38
C LEU A 44 -4.80 -0.42 16.65
N ILE A 45 -4.11 -0.49 17.79
CA ILE A 45 -4.60 -0.06 19.11
C ILE A 45 -3.92 1.25 19.52
N HIS A 46 -2.62 1.40 19.23
CA HIS A 46 -1.86 2.61 19.55
C HIS A 46 -0.64 2.72 18.64
N GLY A 47 -0.41 3.91 18.05
CA GLY A 47 0.65 4.11 17.04
C GLY A 47 1.82 5.00 17.47
N ASP A 48 1.76 5.63 18.65
CA ASP A 48 2.84 6.52 19.10
C ASP A 48 3.99 5.71 19.72
N THR A 49 5.15 5.79 19.07
CA THR A 49 6.38 5.06 19.41
C THR A 49 7.39 5.87 20.22
N ARG A 50 7.02 7.08 20.67
CA ARG A 50 7.90 7.91 21.50
C ARG A 50 8.17 7.27 22.87
N PRO A 51 9.33 7.54 23.51
CA PRO A 51 9.74 6.84 24.74
C PRO A 51 8.80 6.94 25.94
N HIS A 52 7.99 7.99 26.02
CA HIS A 52 7.03 8.23 27.10
C HIS A 52 5.64 7.65 26.82
N ALA A 53 5.41 7.17 25.59
CA ALA A 53 4.13 6.64 25.16
C ALA A 53 4.08 5.12 25.40
N PRO A 54 2.88 4.51 25.40
CA PRO A 54 2.73 3.06 25.52
C PRO A 54 3.37 2.20 24.42
N GLY A 55 3.98 2.81 23.39
CA GLY A 55 4.57 2.15 22.23
C GLY A 55 3.56 1.72 21.17
N LEU A 56 4.05 1.14 20.06
CA LEU A 56 3.20 0.52 19.06
C LEU A 56 2.44 -0.66 19.69
N LYS A 57 1.12 -0.65 19.56
CA LYS A 57 0.25 -1.74 19.97
C LYS A 57 -0.65 -2.12 18.82
N GLU A 58 -0.55 -3.37 18.42
CA GLU A 58 -1.37 -3.97 17.38
C GLU A 58 -1.78 -5.37 17.78
N ARG A 59 -2.87 -5.83 17.20
CA ARG A 59 -3.39 -7.18 17.40
C ARG A 59 -3.63 -7.83 16.03
N PRO A 60 -3.04 -9.01 15.75
CA PRO A 60 -3.34 -9.74 14.52
C PRO A 60 -4.83 -10.04 14.40
N VAL A 61 -5.34 -9.93 13.17
CA VAL A 61 -6.70 -10.33 12.79
C VAL A 61 -6.56 -11.41 11.72
N PRO A 62 -6.77 -12.70 12.07
CA PRO A 62 -6.75 -13.77 11.09
C PRO A 62 -7.68 -13.45 9.93
N SER A 63 -7.18 -13.54 8.72
CA SER A 63 -7.89 -13.08 7.53
C SER A 63 -7.52 -13.89 6.29
N ASP A 64 -8.41 -13.95 5.31
CA ASP A 64 -8.20 -14.70 4.07
C ASP A 64 -7.06 -14.12 3.19
N ILE A 65 -6.56 -12.93 3.51
CA ILE A 65 -5.42 -12.28 2.84
C ILE A 65 -4.07 -12.66 3.49
N ASP A 66 -4.05 -13.41 4.59
CA ASP A 66 -2.79 -13.81 5.23
C ASP A 66 -1.97 -14.69 4.28
N GLY A 67 -0.82 -14.18 3.80
CA GLY A 67 -0.03 -14.92 2.82
C GLY A 67 1.09 -14.14 2.14
N GLU A 68 1.68 -14.78 1.12
CA GLU A 68 2.76 -14.24 0.30
C GLU A 68 2.25 -13.95 -1.13
N TYR A 69 2.57 -12.76 -1.64
CA TYR A 69 2.09 -12.22 -2.91
C TYR A 69 3.26 -11.86 -3.82
N PRO A 70 3.10 -11.95 -5.16
CA PRO A 70 4.13 -11.51 -6.09
C PRO A 70 4.30 -9.99 -6.03
N GLY A 71 5.54 -9.53 -5.92
CA GLY A 71 5.85 -8.11 -6.01
C GLY A 71 5.78 -7.63 -7.45
N THR A 72 5.29 -6.41 -7.65
CA THR A 72 5.26 -5.78 -8.98
C THR A 72 5.66 -4.31 -8.88
N ALA A 73 6.63 -3.93 -9.71
CA ALA A 73 7.06 -2.55 -9.86
C ALA A 73 6.28 -1.88 -11.01
N TRP A 74 5.61 -0.77 -10.71
CA TRP A 74 4.94 0.06 -11.71
C TRP A 74 5.52 1.48 -11.67
N PRO A 75 5.63 2.15 -12.84
CA PRO A 75 5.99 3.57 -12.89
C PRO A 75 4.85 4.43 -12.32
N TYR A 76 5.22 5.49 -11.61
CA TYR A 76 4.28 6.52 -11.14
C TYR A 76 4.39 7.75 -12.06
N PRO A 77 3.44 7.98 -12.99
CA PRO A 77 3.46 9.17 -13.81
C PRO A 77 3.18 10.40 -12.93
N ALA A 78 4.24 11.16 -12.65
CA ALA A 78 4.14 12.37 -11.86
C ALA A 78 3.65 13.55 -12.72
N GLY A 79 2.73 14.34 -12.16
CA GLY A 79 2.23 15.57 -12.78
C GLY A 79 0.93 15.39 -13.57
N SER A 80 0.08 16.40 -13.49
CA SER A 80 -1.18 16.44 -14.23
C SER A 80 -0.93 16.63 -15.73
N HIS A 81 -1.62 15.85 -16.56
CA HIS A 81 -1.58 15.98 -18.02
C HIS A 81 -2.95 15.63 -18.63
N VAL A 82 -3.14 15.97 -19.90
CA VAL A 82 -4.32 15.57 -20.69
C VAL A 82 -3.92 14.44 -21.63
N ILE A 83 -4.77 13.42 -21.75
CA ILE A 83 -4.63 12.35 -22.74
C ILE A 83 -5.62 12.62 -23.87
N VAL A 84 -5.12 12.96 -25.05
CA VAL A 84 -5.93 13.04 -26.27
C VAL A 84 -5.80 11.70 -26.99
N ARG A 85 -6.91 10.98 -27.15
CA ARG A 85 -6.97 9.78 -28.00
C ARG A 85 -7.25 10.24 -29.43
N ALA A 86 -6.45 9.80 -30.40
CA ALA A 86 -6.83 9.90 -31.80
C ALA A 86 -7.63 8.65 -32.16
N ASP A 87 -8.87 8.85 -32.59
CA ASP A 87 -9.65 7.90 -33.36
C ASP A 87 -8.96 7.69 -34.73
N LEU A 88 -8.47 6.46 -34.96
CA LEU A 88 -8.00 5.98 -36.27
C LEU A 88 -9.08 5.10 -36.91
#